data_AF-A0A397J224-F1
#
_entry.id   AF-A0A397J224-F1
#
_cell.length_a   1.000
_cell.length_b   1.000
_cell.length_c   1.000
_cell.angle_alpha   90.00
_cell.angle_beta   90.00
_cell.angle_gamma   90.00
#
_symmetry.space_group_name_H-M   'P 1'
#
loop_
_entity.id
_entity.type
_entity.pdbx_description
1 polymer ?
#
loop_
_entity_poly.entity_id
_entity_poly.type
_entity_poly.pdbx_seq_one_letter_code
_entity_poly.pdbx_strand_id
1 'polypeptide(L)'
;MMITGLAPKIAKFNHSHMATGSIEMKFATDSMPWMSFEQMRNSTGSKINPYTFKCEIFSFDMLLWELVFKKIPYEKWDIMKIKEHVLAVEKYSTEKEIAPALLPEKTIDLEDDEIQQIIFLEKGIAAHRRNEYQKAWDCFVAHAALGNTTAKYWKGRYLWEEFVVEKDRKKALGLFKEAADDGIGDAQFYYSFSLVSNPLVKFDRKIFLEYLTKSTHNNNPIVQFNLGEVYSHGKHGIGKDKELGCPQ
;
A
#
# COMPACT_ATOMS: atom_id res chain seq x y z
N MET A 1 38.42 11.24 -3.11
CA MET A 1 38.31 10.08 -4.02
C MET A 1 37.00 9.38 -3.68
N MET A 2 36.00 9.49 -4.57
CA MET A 2 34.66 8.93 -4.35
C MET A 2 34.69 7.41 -4.47
N ILE A 3 34.00 6.72 -3.56
CA ILE A 3 33.84 5.26 -3.60
C ILE A 3 32.62 4.96 -4.48
N THR A 4 32.86 4.73 -5.77
CA THR A 4 31.87 4.19 -6.70
C THR A 4 31.90 2.66 -6.64
N GLY A 5 30.80 2.01 -6.26
CA GLY A 5 30.63 0.57 -6.54
C GLY A 5 30.05 -0.33 -5.46
N LEU A 6 29.17 0.15 -4.57
CA LEU A 6 28.34 -0.76 -3.78
C LEU A 6 27.14 -1.25 -4.61
N ALA A 7 27.32 -2.37 -5.29
CA ALA A 7 26.21 -3.13 -5.86
C ALA A 7 25.53 -3.95 -4.74
N PRO A 8 24.21 -3.84 -4.52
CA PRO A 8 23.51 -4.70 -3.58
C PRO A 8 23.49 -6.13 -4.12
N LYS A 9 24.27 -7.03 -3.53
CA LYS A 9 24.16 -8.47 -3.75
C LYS A 9 22.90 -8.98 -3.04
N ILE A 10 21.78 -8.98 -3.75
CA ILE A 10 20.60 -9.73 -3.33
C ILE A 10 20.91 -11.21 -3.58
N ALA A 11 20.78 -12.02 -2.52
CA ALA A 11 20.91 -13.47 -2.44
C ALA A 11 22.33 -14.10 -2.46
N LYS A 12 22.80 -14.45 -1.26
CA LYS A 12 23.82 -15.48 -1.01
C LYS A 12 23.23 -16.88 -1.29
N PHE A 13 23.14 -17.31 -2.54
CA PHE A 13 22.91 -18.72 -2.86
C PHE A 13 24.22 -19.52 -2.71
N ASN A 14 24.65 -19.75 -1.46
CA ASN A 14 25.78 -20.63 -1.14
C ASN A 14 25.42 -22.13 -1.22
N HIS A 15 24.22 -22.48 -1.71
CA HIS A 15 23.75 -23.86 -1.86
C HIS A 15 23.61 -24.34 -3.31
N SER A 16 23.99 -23.55 -4.33
CA SER A 16 24.12 -24.08 -5.69
C SER A 16 25.44 -24.85 -5.82
N HIS A 17 25.53 -26.02 -5.17
CA HIS A 17 26.55 -26.98 -5.56
C HIS A 17 26.21 -27.49 -6.96
N MET A 18 27.16 -27.39 -7.90
CA MET A 18 27.24 -28.32 -9.03
C MET A 18 27.49 -29.72 -8.44
N ALA A 19 26.45 -30.37 -7.96
CA ALA A 19 26.52 -31.76 -7.55
C ALA A 19 26.54 -32.61 -8.83
N THR A 20 27.71 -33.16 -9.15
CA THR A 20 27.86 -34.32 -10.05
C THR A 20 27.35 -35.58 -9.34
N GLY A 21 26.08 -35.56 -8.97
CA GLY A 21 25.36 -36.69 -8.40
C GLY A 21 23.98 -36.76 -9.05
N SER A 22 23.63 -37.92 -9.59
CA SER A 22 22.28 -38.19 -10.09
C SER A 22 21.32 -38.21 -8.90
N ILE A 23 20.70 -37.07 -8.61
CA ILE A 23 19.61 -36.97 -7.64
C ILE A 23 18.40 -37.68 -8.26
N GLU A 24 17.76 -38.59 -7.52
CA GLU A 24 16.49 -39.18 -7.96
C GLU A 24 15.50 -38.05 -8.27
N MET A 25 14.96 -38.06 -9.50
CA MET A 25 14.19 -37.00 -10.13
C MET A 25 12.87 -36.63 -9.43
N LYS A 26 12.53 -37.25 -8.30
CA LYS A 26 11.26 -37.07 -7.57
C LYS A 26 11.07 -35.63 -7.04
N PHE A 27 12.10 -35.01 -6.48
CA PHE A 27 11.99 -33.63 -5.99
C PHE A 27 11.89 -32.60 -7.14
N ALA A 28 12.40 -32.93 -8.32
CA ALA A 28 12.31 -32.06 -9.49
C ALA A 28 10.92 -32.13 -10.14
N THR A 29 10.24 -33.29 -10.08
CA THR A 29 8.90 -33.45 -10.65
C THR A 29 7.84 -32.69 -9.88
N ASP A 30 7.98 -32.56 -8.56
CA ASP A 30 6.98 -31.90 -7.72
C ASP A 30 6.85 -30.41 -8.05
N SER A 31 7.93 -29.74 -8.47
CA SER A 31 7.92 -28.31 -8.82
C SER A 31 7.54 -28.03 -10.27
N MET A 32 7.43 -29.05 -11.13
CA MET A 32 7.14 -28.90 -12.55
C MET A 32 5.84 -28.15 -12.87
N PRO A 33 4.73 -28.29 -12.11
CA PRO A 33 3.50 -27.55 -12.40
C PRO A 33 3.66 -26.02 -12.40
N TRP A 34 4.64 -25.49 -11.68
CA TRP A 34 4.94 -24.05 -11.60
C TRP A 34 6.15 -23.63 -12.46
N MET A 35 6.79 -24.58 -13.16
CA MET A 35 7.95 -24.27 -13.99
C MET A 35 7.55 -23.59 -15.30
N SER A 36 8.33 -22.59 -15.70
CA SER A 36 8.12 -21.93 -16.99
C SER A 36 8.44 -22.83 -18.18
N PHE A 37 7.78 -22.54 -19.30
CA PHE A 37 7.97 -23.24 -20.57
C PHE A 37 9.45 -23.24 -21.03
N GLU A 38 10.19 -22.14 -20.81
CA GLU A 38 11.61 -22.00 -21.20
C GLU A 38 12.48 -23.06 -20.52
N GLN A 39 12.14 -23.40 -19.27
CA GLN A 39 12.79 -24.42 -18.47
C GLN A 39 12.33 -25.84 -18.85
N MET A 40 11.06 -26.02 -19.24
CA MET A 40 10.52 -27.33 -19.66
C MET A 40 11.04 -27.80 -21.03
N ARG A 41 11.40 -26.88 -21.93
CA ARG A 41 11.78 -27.17 -23.33
C ARG A 41 12.99 -28.12 -23.46
N ASN A 42 13.96 -28.06 -22.54
CA ASN A 42 15.30 -28.63 -22.77
C ASN A 42 15.70 -29.81 -21.86
N SER A 43 14.78 -30.63 -21.36
CA SER A 43 15.19 -31.82 -20.57
C SER A 43 15.98 -32.90 -21.35
N THR A 44 16.26 -32.70 -22.64
CA THR A 44 16.88 -33.71 -23.53
C THR A 44 18.01 -33.19 -24.45
N GLY A 45 18.52 -31.96 -24.28
CA GLY A 45 19.58 -31.41 -25.16
C GLY A 45 20.63 -30.53 -24.47
N SER A 46 21.90 -30.64 -24.91
CA SER A 46 23.13 -30.11 -24.29
C SER A 46 23.27 -28.57 -24.15
N LYS A 47 22.20 -27.77 -24.26
CA LYS A 47 22.21 -26.33 -23.98
C LYS A 47 21.19 -26.00 -22.89
N ILE A 48 21.70 -25.69 -21.70
CA ILE A 48 20.92 -25.17 -20.56
C ILE A 48 20.47 -23.75 -20.92
N ASN A 49 19.16 -23.50 -20.97
CA ASN A 49 18.67 -22.13 -21.03
C ASN A 49 18.82 -21.52 -19.62
N PRO A 50 19.47 -20.36 -19.48
CA PRO A 50 19.59 -19.72 -18.17
C PRO A 50 18.20 -19.36 -17.65
N TYR A 51 18.00 -19.52 -16.35
CA TYR A 51 16.82 -19.01 -15.67
C TYR A 51 16.76 -17.49 -15.82
N THR A 52 15.62 -16.97 -16.28
CA THR A 52 15.41 -15.54 -16.58
C THR A 52 14.26 -14.97 -15.75
N PHE A 53 14.13 -13.64 -15.73
CA PHE A 53 12.99 -12.94 -15.10
C PHE A 53 11.62 -13.41 -15.60
N LYS A 54 11.53 -13.90 -16.85
CA LYS A 54 10.29 -14.49 -17.38
C LYS A 54 9.88 -15.77 -16.65
N CYS A 55 10.87 -16.53 -16.16
CA CYS A 55 10.62 -17.72 -15.36
C CYS A 55 10.05 -17.35 -13.98
N GLU A 56 10.51 -16.25 -13.39
CA GLU A 56 9.98 -15.71 -12.13
C GLU A 56 8.53 -15.25 -12.28
N ILE A 57 8.23 -14.48 -13.33
CA ILE A 57 6.86 -14.03 -13.60
C ILE A 57 5.93 -15.22 -13.75
N PHE A 58 6.30 -16.20 -14.58
CA PHE A 58 5.45 -17.36 -14.84
C PHE A 58 5.18 -18.20 -13.58
N SER A 59 6.22 -18.48 -12.79
CA SER A 59 6.07 -19.26 -11.55
C SER A 59 5.25 -18.52 -10.50
N PHE A 60 5.40 -17.19 -10.43
CA PHE A 60 4.56 -16.34 -9.60
C PHE A 60 3.10 -16.33 -10.06
N ASP A 61 2.85 -16.24 -11.37
CA ASP A 61 1.50 -16.29 -11.94
C ASP A 61 0.82 -17.63 -11.65
N MET A 62 1.55 -18.76 -11.72
CA MET A 62 1.02 -20.08 -11.36
C MET A 62 0.77 -20.22 -9.86
N LEU A 63 1.59 -19.59 -9.02
CA LEU A 63 1.33 -19.53 -7.58
C LEU A 63 0.08 -18.71 -7.27
N LEU A 64 -0.11 -17.55 -7.91
CA LEU A 64 -1.33 -16.77 -7.77
C LEU A 64 -2.56 -17.57 -8.22
N TRP A 65 -2.45 -18.28 -9.34
CA TRP A 65 -3.49 -19.18 -9.82
C TRP A 65 -3.84 -20.25 -8.77
N GLU A 66 -2.84 -20.91 -8.18
CA GLU A 66 -3.04 -21.92 -7.13
C GLU A 66 -3.78 -21.33 -5.92
N LEU A 67 -3.38 -20.15 -5.46
CA LEU A 67 -4.00 -19.48 -4.32
C LEU A 67 -5.45 -19.08 -4.59
N VAL A 68 -5.74 -18.60 -5.79
CA VAL A 68 -7.09 -18.19 -6.22
C VAL A 68 -8.02 -19.40 -6.30
N PHE A 69 -7.59 -20.46 -6.99
CA PHE A 69 -8.44 -21.64 -7.22
C PHE A 69 -8.36 -22.68 -6.10
N LYS A 70 -7.44 -22.52 -5.15
CA LYS A 70 -7.14 -23.45 -4.05
C LYS A 70 -6.93 -24.88 -4.56
N LYS A 71 -6.23 -25.02 -5.69
CA LYS A 71 -5.95 -26.28 -6.38
C LYS A 71 -4.53 -26.27 -6.92
N ILE A 72 -3.87 -27.42 -6.89
CA ILE A 72 -2.54 -27.58 -7.50
C ILE A 72 -2.70 -27.55 -9.03
N PRO A 73 -1.93 -26.69 -9.75
CA PRO A 73 -1.95 -26.68 -11.20
C PRO A 73 -1.68 -28.08 -11.75
N TYR A 74 -2.50 -28.52 -12.69
CA TYR A 74 -2.32 -29.79 -13.40
C TYR A 74 -2.21 -31.06 -12.52
N GLU A 75 -2.76 -31.06 -11.30
CA GLU A 75 -2.65 -32.15 -10.31
C GLU A 75 -2.91 -33.57 -10.87
N LYS A 76 -3.78 -33.69 -11.88
CA LYS A 76 -4.18 -34.98 -12.49
C LYS A 76 -3.48 -35.29 -13.82
N TRP A 77 -2.54 -34.46 -14.24
CA TRP A 77 -1.91 -34.58 -15.56
C TRP A 77 -0.52 -35.20 -15.42
N ASP A 78 -0.17 -36.01 -16.42
CA ASP A 78 1.19 -36.50 -16.54
C ASP A 78 2.14 -35.37 -16.98
N ILE A 79 3.41 -35.46 -16.58
CA ILE A 79 4.45 -34.46 -16.83
C ILE A 79 4.59 -34.17 -18.32
N MET A 80 4.52 -35.20 -19.16
CA MET A 80 4.60 -35.04 -20.62
C MET A 80 3.41 -34.26 -21.17
N LYS A 81 2.22 -34.53 -20.63
CA LYS A 81 0.99 -33.81 -20.98
C LYS A 81 1.04 -32.34 -20.54
N ILE A 82 1.58 -32.06 -19.35
CA ILE A 82 1.80 -30.70 -18.84
C ILE A 82 2.76 -29.96 -19.76
N LYS A 83 3.90 -30.57 -20.08
CA LYS A 83 4.91 -29.99 -20.96
C LYS A 83 4.35 -29.66 -22.34
N GLU A 84 3.62 -30.58 -22.96
CA GLU A 84 2.98 -30.36 -24.27
C GLU A 84 1.98 -29.21 -24.23
N HIS A 85 1.14 -29.16 -23.19
CA HIS A 85 0.14 -28.12 -23.04
C HIS A 85 0.77 -26.74 -22.82
N VAL A 86 1.71 -26.63 -21.89
CA VAL A 86 2.39 -25.37 -21.55
C VAL A 86 3.18 -24.82 -22.76
N LEU A 87 3.83 -25.70 -23.54
CA LEU A 87 4.51 -25.31 -24.78
C LEU A 87 3.54 -24.95 -25.92
N ALA A 88 2.34 -25.54 -25.96
CA ALA A 88 1.32 -25.14 -26.91
C ALA A 88 0.80 -23.73 -26.61
N VAL A 89 0.52 -23.43 -25.34
CA VAL A 89 0.04 -22.11 -24.87
C VAL A 89 1.04 -20.99 -25.20
N GLU A 90 2.35 -21.23 -25.09
CA GLU A 90 3.38 -20.26 -25.50
C GLU A 90 3.23 -19.86 -26.97
N LYS A 91 3.10 -20.86 -27.87
CA LYS A 91 2.96 -20.62 -29.32
C LYS A 91 1.72 -19.78 -29.65
N TYR A 92 0.61 -20.04 -28.96
CA TYR A 92 -0.62 -19.24 -29.13
C TYR A 92 -0.47 -17.80 -28.60
N SER A 93 0.25 -17.60 -27.49
CA SER A 93 0.47 -16.29 -26.87
C SER A 93 1.42 -15.38 -27.66
N THR A 94 2.28 -15.96 -28.51
CA THR A 94 3.12 -15.19 -29.45
C THR A 94 2.36 -14.72 -30.69
N GLU A 95 1.19 -15.28 -30.98
CA GLU A 95 0.42 -15.00 -32.20
C GLU A 95 -0.84 -14.14 -31.96
N LYS A 96 -1.36 -14.02 -30.72
CA LYS A 96 -2.44 -13.09 -30.31
C LYS A 96 -2.36 -12.77 -28.81
N GLU A 97 -2.96 -11.63 -28.40
CA GLU A 97 -3.09 -11.21 -27.00
C GLU A 97 -3.57 -12.37 -26.10
N ILE A 98 -2.75 -12.65 -25.07
CA ILE A 98 -2.92 -13.52 -23.89
C ILE A 98 -3.93 -14.67 -24.07
N ALA A 99 -3.40 -15.90 -24.20
CA ALA A 99 -4.22 -17.09 -24.39
C ALA A 99 -5.18 -17.34 -23.21
N PRO A 100 -6.52 -17.40 -23.44
CA PRO A 100 -7.52 -17.72 -22.42
C PRO A 100 -7.44 -19.18 -21.92
N ALA A 101 -6.55 -20.01 -22.48
CA ALA A 101 -6.50 -21.45 -22.30
C ALA A 101 -5.92 -21.94 -20.96
N LEU A 102 -5.32 -21.06 -20.14
CA LEU A 102 -4.86 -21.38 -18.77
C LEU A 102 -5.93 -21.16 -17.69
N LEU A 103 -7.05 -20.54 -18.06
CA LEU A 103 -8.16 -20.35 -17.16
C LEU A 103 -9.05 -21.59 -17.19
N PRO A 104 -9.44 -22.16 -16.04
CA PRO A 104 -10.42 -23.24 -16.03
C PRO A 104 -11.70 -22.79 -16.75
N GLU A 105 -12.34 -23.69 -17.51
CA GLU A 105 -13.61 -23.41 -18.24
C GLU A 105 -14.72 -22.86 -17.32
N LYS A 106 -14.61 -23.11 -16.02
CA LYS A 106 -15.42 -22.43 -15.01
C LYS A 106 -14.82 -21.06 -14.74
N THR A 107 -15.31 -20.07 -15.49
CA THR A 107 -15.22 -18.66 -15.12
C THR A 107 -15.58 -18.54 -13.65
N ILE A 108 -14.74 -17.85 -12.89
CA ILE A 108 -15.04 -17.54 -11.50
C ILE A 108 -16.34 -16.74 -11.56
N ASP A 109 -17.43 -17.31 -11.05
CA ASP A 109 -18.61 -16.55 -10.65
C ASP A 109 -18.15 -15.73 -9.43
N LEU A 110 -17.35 -14.69 -9.70
CA LEU A 110 -17.21 -13.58 -8.80
C LEU A 110 -18.62 -13.02 -8.79
N GLU A 111 -19.42 -13.36 -7.78
CA GLU A 111 -20.52 -12.48 -7.40
C GLU A 111 -19.93 -11.07 -7.44
N ASP A 112 -20.59 -10.17 -8.19
CA ASP A 112 -20.20 -8.78 -8.45
C ASP A 112 -20.13 -7.96 -7.14
N ASP A 113 -19.38 -8.42 -6.14
CA ASP A 113 -18.74 -7.56 -5.17
C ASP A 113 -17.77 -6.72 -5.99
N GLU A 114 -18.28 -5.59 -6.49
CA GLU A 114 -17.53 -4.55 -7.16
C GLU A 114 -16.18 -4.44 -6.46
N ILE A 115 -15.11 -4.90 -7.12
CA ILE A 115 -13.76 -4.69 -6.62
C ILE A 115 -13.61 -3.17 -6.61
N GLN A 116 -13.85 -2.55 -5.46
CA GLN A 116 -13.83 -1.11 -5.33
C GLN A 116 -12.43 -0.66 -5.70
N GLN A 117 -12.30 -0.13 -6.92
CA GLN A 117 -11.03 0.33 -7.41
C GLN A 117 -10.60 1.51 -6.52
N ILE A 118 -9.67 1.24 -5.60
CA ILE A 118 -9.14 2.25 -4.70
C ILE A 118 -8.44 3.31 -5.57
N ILE A 119 -9.10 4.45 -5.77
CA ILE A 119 -8.53 5.56 -6.52
C ILE A 119 -7.32 6.11 -5.75
N PHE A 120 -6.34 6.65 -6.47
CA PHE A 120 -5.15 7.25 -5.85
C PHE A 120 -5.52 8.38 -4.89
N LEU A 121 -4.81 8.50 -3.77
CA LEU A 121 -5.14 9.44 -2.69
C LEU A 121 -5.23 10.90 -3.18
N GLU A 122 -4.35 11.32 -4.09
CA GLU A 122 -4.40 12.69 -4.67
C GLU A 122 -5.71 12.96 -5.41
N LYS A 123 -6.30 11.94 -6.05
CA LYS A 123 -7.62 12.07 -6.69
C LYS A 123 -8.72 12.25 -5.65
N GLY A 124 -8.62 11.59 -4.50
CA GLY A 124 -9.52 11.81 -3.36
C GLY A 124 -9.41 13.24 -2.80
N ILE A 125 -8.18 13.76 -2.66
CA ILE A 125 -7.93 15.15 -2.23
C ILE A 125 -8.47 16.14 -3.27
N ALA A 126 -8.27 15.88 -4.56
CA ALA A 126 -8.83 16.70 -5.64
C ALA A 126 -10.36 16.66 -5.65
N ALA A 127 -10.97 15.50 -5.38
CA ALA A 127 -12.43 15.36 -5.25
C ALA A 127 -12.98 16.22 -4.10
N HIS A 128 -12.32 16.24 -2.94
CA HIS A 128 -12.69 17.15 -1.84
C HIS A 128 -12.66 18.63 -2.28
N ARG A 129 -11.62 19.05 -3.01
CA ARG A 129 -11.50 20.42 -3.53
C ARG A 129 -12.57 20.78 -4.56
N ARG A 130 -13.15 19.78 -5.23
CA ARG A 130 -14.28 19.92 -6.17
C ARG A 130 -15.65 19.76 -5.50
N ASN A 131 -15.68 19.61 -4.17
CA ASN A 131 -16.88 19.33 -3.39
C ASN A 131 -17.55 17.97 -3.72
N GLU A 132 -16.82 17.05 -4.34
CA GLU A 132 -17.25 15.65 -4.54
C GLU A 132 -17.03 14.85 -3.23
N TYR A 133 -17.71 15.26 -2.15
CA TYR A 133 -17.39 14.81 -0.79
C TYR A 133 -17.60 13.31 -0.55
N GLN A 134 -18.60 12.69 -1.17
CA GLN A 134 -18.83 11.24 -1.01
C GLN A 134 -17.65 10.43 -1.56
N LYS A 135 -17.24 10.73 -2.80
CA LYS A 135 -16.10 10.08 -3.45
C LYS A 135 -14.78 10.31 -2.71
N ALA A 136 -14.59 11.52 -2.19
CA ALA A 136 -13.43 11.83 -1.36
C ALA A 136 -13.46 11.02 -0.05
N TRP A 137 -14.62 10.92 0.60
CA TRP A 137 -14.81 10.12 1.81
C TRP A 137 -14.48 8.65 1.57
N ASP A 138 -15.02 8.03 0.53
CA ASP A 138 -14.77 6.62 0.20
C ASP A 138 -13.26 6.36 -0.02
N CYS A 139 -12.60 7.28 -0.74
CA CYS A 139 -11.15 7.26 -0.92
C CYS A 139 -10.40 7.35 0.43
N PHE A 140 -10.77 8.30 1.31
CA PHE A 140 -10.11 8.46 2.61
C PHE A 140 -10.35 7.27 3.54
N VAL A 141 -11.54 6.66 3.51
CA VAL A 141 -11.84 5.46 4.29
C VAL A 141 -10.97 4.29 3.83
N ALA A 142 -10.89 4.04 2.53
CA ALA A 142 -10.09 2.96 1.96
C ALA A 142 -8.59 3.14 2.28
N HIS A 143 -8.03 4.33 2.01
CA HIS A 143 -6.61 4.59 2.27
C HIS A 143 -6.28 4.61 3.77
N ALA A 144 -7.18 5.09 4.63
CA ALA A 144 -6.97 5.04 6.07
C ALA A 144 -6.99 3.59 6.60
N ALA A 145 -7.80 2.71 6.03
CA ALA A 145 -7.82 1.28 6.35
C ALA A 145 -6.49 0.59 5.95
N LEU A 146 -5.84 1.08 4.89
CA LEU A 146 -4.49 0.66 4.48
C LEU A 146 -3.36 1.30 5.32
N GLY A 147 -3.71 2.08 6.35
CA GLY A 147 -2.73 2.72 7.23
C GLY A 147 -2.16 4.04 6.72
N ASN A 148 -2.66 4.59 5.61
CA ASN A 148 -2.18 5.88 5.11
C ASN A 148 -2.51 7.03 6.07
N THR A 149 -1.47 7.63 6.64
CA THR A 149 -1.56 8.69 7.65
C THR A 149 -2.27 9.95 7.15
N THR A 150 -1.98 10.40 5.93
CA THR A 150 -2.66 11.55 5.33
C THR A 150 -4.15 11.29 5.16
N ALA A 151 -4.53 10.08 4.75
CA ALA A 151 -5.94 9.68 4.66
C ALA A 151 -6.61 9.60 6.04
N LYS A 152 -5.92 9.15 7.09
CA LYS A 152 -6.42 9.20 8.48
C LYS A 152 -6.74 10.63 8.90
N TYR A 153 -5.86 11.59 8.60
CA TYR A 153 -6.13 13.02 8.82
C TYR A 153 -7.42 13.47 8.11
N TRP A 154 -7.53 13.21 6.80
CA TRP A 154 -8.72 13.61 6.03
C TRP A 154 -10.01 12.95 6.56
N LYS A 155 -9.95 11.66 6.90
CA LYS A 155 -11.07 10.94 7.52
C LYS A 155 -11.47 11.57 8.85
N GLY A 156 -10.49 11.93 9.69
CA GLY A 156 -10.73 12.63 10.95
C GLY A 156 -11.43 13.98 10.73
N ARG A 157 -11.00 14.73 9.71
CA ARG A 157 -11.61 16.01 9.34
C ARG A 157 -13.07 15.86 8.92
N TYR A 158 -13.41 14.81 8.19
CA TYR A 158 -14.80 14.53 7.79
C TYR A 158 -15.71 14.21 8.97
N LEU A 159 -15.20 13.43 9.93
CA LEU A 159 -15.90 13.12 11.18
C LEU A 159 -15.99 14.32 12.14
N TRP A 160 -15.16 15.35 11.93
CA TRP A 160 -15.17 16.57 12.73
C TRP A 160 -16.13 17.62 12.17
N GLU A 161 -16.10 17.85 10.86
CA GLU A 161 -16.82 18.93 10.17
C GLU A 161 -18.24 18.53 9.69
N GLU A 162 -18.57 17.23 9.61
CA GLU A 162 -19.87 16.70 9.15
C GLU A 162 -20.16 16.96 7.66
N PHE A 163 -19.25 16.56 6.77
CA PHE A 163 -19.49 16.70 5.33
C PHE A 163 -20.58 15.74 4.82
N VAL A 164 -20.28 14.44 4.87
CA VAL A 164 -21.15 13.36 4.34
C VAL A 164 -21.35 12.23 5.34
N VAL A 165 -20.79 12.38 6.54
CA VAL A 165 -20.82 11.39 7.61
C VAL A 165 -21.16 12.10 8.91
N GLU A 166 -21.89 11.42 9.79
CA GLU A 166 -22.23 11.95 11.11
C GLU A 166 -20.98 12.30 11.92
N LYS A 167 -21.09 13.35 12.76
CA LYS A 167 -19.97 13.77 13.60
C LYS A 167 -19.62 12.70 14.62
N ASP A 168 -18.34 12.32 14.64
CA ASP A 168 -17.75 11.54 15.73
C ASP A 168 -16.44 12.20 16.16
N ARG A 169 -16.55 13.15 17.09
CA ARG A 169 -15.41 13.91 17.60
C ARG A 169 -14.39 13.04 18.35
N LYS A 170 -14.83 11.93 18.94
CA LYS A 170 -13.94 11.01 19.67
C LYS A 170 -13.07 10.23 18.69
N LYS A 171 -13.68 9.72 17.61
CA LYS A 171 -12.96 9.03 16.55
C LYS A 171 -12.08 9.97 15.74
N ALA A 172 -12.56 11.18 15.43
CA ALA A 172 -11.77 12.22 14.79
C ALA A 172 -10.51 12.57 15.60
N LEU A 173 -10.65 12.74 16.93
CA LEU A 173 -9.53 12.99 17.83
C LEU A 173 -8.46 11.88 17.75
N GLY A 174 -8.87 10.61 17.76
CA GLY A 174 -7.94 9.49 17.62
C GLY A 174 -7.19 9.51 16.29
N LEU A 175 -7.91 9.74 15.19
CA LEU A 175 -7.33 9.83 13.85
C LEU A 175 -6.37 11.03 13.70
N PHE A 176 -6.71 12.18 14.29
CA PHE A 176 -5.83 13.34 14.30
C PHE A 176 -4.57 13.06 15.13
N LYS A 177 -4.68 12.39 16.28
CA LYS A 177 -3.54 12.02 17.10
C LYS A 177 -2.56 11.14 16.31
N GLU A 178 -3.07 10.06 15.72
CA GLU A 178 -2.26 9.14 14.91
C GLU A 178 -1.55 9.88 13.77
N ALA A 179 -2.28 10.74 13.04
CA ALA A 179 -1.68 11.50 11.96
C ALA A 179 -0.71 12.59 12.42
N ALA A 180 -0.94 13.17 13.59
CA ALA A 180 -0.08 14.18 14.18
C ALA A 180 1.26 13.59 14.68
N ASP A 181 1.19 12.39 15.27
CA ASP A 181 2.35 11.65 15.76
C ASP A 181 3.28 11.23 14.61
N ASP A 182 2.71 10.96 13.43
CA ASP A 182 3.43 10.71 12.17
C ASP A 182 3.92 11.98 11.46
N GLY A 183 3.73 13.17 12.04
CA GLY A 183 4.31 14.41 11.53
C GLY A 183 3.45 15.20 10.53
N ILE A 184 2.18 14.84 10.33
CA ILE A 184 1.30 15.60 9.44
C ILE A 184 0.95 16.94 10.09
N GLY A 185 1.48 18.05 9.55
CA GLY A 185 1.33 19.39 10.13
C GLY A 185 -0.13 19.82 10.33
N ASP A 186 -1.00 19.57 9.36
CA ASP A 186 -2.43 19.86 9.51
C ASP A 186 -3.04 19.04 10.65
N ALA A 187 -2.70 17.75 10.76
CA ALA A 187 -3.20 16.90 11.83
C ALA A 187 -2.72 17.34 13.22
N GLN A 188 -1.47 17.82 13.34
CA GLN A 188 -0.94 18.40 14.57
C GLN A 188 -1.74 19.63 15.01
N PHE A 189 -2.09 20.49 14.06
CA PHE A 189 -2.97 21.63 14.30
C PHE A 189 -4.37 21.17 14.76
N TYR A 190 -5.03 20.29 13.99
CA TYR A 190 -6.38 19.81 14.34
C TYR A 190 -6.41 19.05 15.66
N TYR A 191 -5.39 18.23 15.95
CA TYR A 191 -5.27 17.55 17.24
C TYR A 191 -5.17 18.56 18.38
N SER A 192 -4.30 19.57 18.28
CA SER A 192 -4.17 20.60 19.31
C SER A 192 -5.50 21.32 19.59
N PHE A 193 -6.20 21.78 18.55
CA PHE A 193 -7.47 22.50 18.71
C PHE A 193 -8.64 21.59 19.13
N SER A 194 -8.59 20.30 18.80
CA SER A 194 -9.56 19.34 19.28
C SER A 194 -9.45 19.11 20.79
N LEU A 195 -8.27 19.24 21.41
CA LEU A 195 -8.10 19.14 22.86
C LEU A 195 -8.76 20.29 23.63
N VAL A 196 -8.92 21.45 23.00
CA VAL A 196 -9.58 22.63 23.57
C VAL A 196 -11.10 22.52 23.48
N SER A 197 -11.59 22.05 22.34
CA SER A 197 -13.00 22.11 21.96
C SER A 197 -13.79 20.83 22.25
N ASN A 198 -13.11 19.75 22.65
CA ASN A 198 -13.73 18.47 22.94
C ASN A 198 -14.03 18.33 24.45
N PRO A 199 -15.30 18.31 24.87
CA PRO A 199 -15.67 18.20 26.28
C PRO A 199 -15.33 16.83 26.89
N LEU A 200 -15.02 15.82 26.06
CA LEU A 200 -14.67 14.47 26.49
C LEU A 200 -13.20 14.34 26.91
N VAL A 201 -12.38 15.37 26.70
CA VAL A 201 -10.95 15.35 27.01
C VAL A 201 -10.63 16.46 27.98
N LYS A 202 -9.86 16.13 29.02
CA LYS A 202 -9.32 17.14 29.92
C LYS A 202 -8.24 17.92 29.18
N PHE A 203 -8.47 19.22 29.01
CA PHE A 203 -7.51 20.10 28.37
C PHE A 203 -6.16 20.10 29.10
N ASP A 204 -5.09 19.79 28.36
CA ASP A 204 -3.70 19.90 28.81
C ASP A 204 -2.99 20.96 27.98
N ARG A 205 -2.66 22.08 28.64
CA ARG A 205 -2.00 23.23 28.01
C ARG A 205 -0.63 22.88 27.44
N LYS A 206 0.12 21.98 28.07
CA LYS A 206 1.46 21.60 27.62
C LYS A 206 1.37 20.81 26.32
N ILE A 207 0.46 19.84 26.27
CA ILE A 207 0.20 19.04 25.05
C ILE A 207 -0.31 19.93 23.92
N PHE A 208 -1.24 20.84 24.23
CA PHE A 208 -1.75 21.80 23.25
C PHE A 208 -0.62 22.61 22.59
N LEU A 209 0.24 23.24 23.39
CA LEU A 209 1.36 24.04 22.89
C LEU A 209 2.37 23.19 22.11
N GLU A 210 2.67 21.98 22.59
CA GLU A 210 3.61 21.08 21.92
C GLU A 210 3.16 20.78 20.48
N TYR A 211 1.93 20.33 20.28
CA TYR A 211 1.43 20.00 18.93
C TYR A 211 1.19 21.25 18.08
N LEU A 212 0.73 22.34 18.68
CA LEU A 212 0.55 23.59 17.95
C LEU A 212 1.90 24.12 17.44
N THR A 213 2.96 24.07 18.25
CA THR A 213 4.31 24.43 17.82
C THR A 213 4.83 23.48 16.75
N LYS A 214 4.63 22.15 16.87
CA LYS A 214 5.04 21.21 15.81
C LYS A 214 4.40 21.54 14.46
N SER A 215 3.14 22.00 14.46
CA SER A 215 2.41 22.32 13.23
C SER A 215 2.94 23.54 12.46
N THR A 216 3.77 24.40 13.07
CA THR A 216 4.30 25.62 12.42
C THR A 216 5.39 25.31 11.40
N HIS A 217 6.05 24.15 11.49
CA HIS A 217 7.16 23.77 10.61
C HIS A 217 6.78 23.63 9.13
N ASN A 218 5.48 23.53 8.81
CA ASN A 218 4.98 23.47 7.44
C ASN A 218 4.58 24.84 6.84
N ASN A 219 4.90 25.96 7.51
CA ASN A 219 4.61 27.32 7.05
C ASN A 219 3.13 27.55 6.67
N ASN A 220 2.20 26.87 7.36
CA ASN A 220 0.77 27.00 7.10
C ASN A 220 0.28 28.35 7.69
N PRO A 221 -0.22 29.29 6.85
CA PRO A 221 -0.64 30.62 7.32
C PRO A 221 -1.76 30.57 8.37
N ILE A 222 -2.62 29.56 8.30
CA ILE A 222 -3.71 29.35 9.28
C ILE A 222 -3.14 29.01 10.64
N VAL A 223 -2.10 28.16 10.68
CA VAL A 223 -1.43 27.77 11.92
C VAL A 223 -0.72 28.97 12.53
N GLN A 224 0.03 29.74 11.73
CA GLN A 224 0.75 30.92 12.21
C GLN A 224 -0.20 32.00 12.74
N PHE A 225 -1.32 32.25 12.05
CA PHE A 225 -2.34 33.18 12.50
C PHE A 225 -2.94 32.75 13.86
N ASN A 226 -3.32 31.48 13.99
CA ASN A 226 -3.91 30.95 15.21
C ASN A 226 -2.91 30.93 16.39
N LEU A 227 -1.63 30.65 16.14
CA LEU A 227 -0.56 30.76 17.13
C LEU A 227 -0.40 32.21 17.60
N GLY A 228 -0.39 33.16 16.67
CA GLY A 228 -0.35 34.60 16.95
C GLY A 228 -1.53 35.05 17.82
N GLU A 229 -2.74 34.58 17.52
CA GLU A 229 -3.93 34.83 18.34
C GLU A 229 -3.80 34.29 19.76
N VAL A 230 -3.28 33.07 19.92
CA VAL A 230 -3.08 32.43 21.23
C VAL A 230 -2.13 33.25 22.10
N TYR A 231 -0.97 33.67 21.57
CA TYR A 231 0.04 34.42 22.32
C TYR A 231 -0.27 35.91 22.49
N SER A 232 -0.90 36.56 21.51
CA SER A 232 -1.23 38.00 21.59
C SER A 232 -2.37 38.29 22.56
N HIS A 233 -3.39 37.43 22.60
CA HIS A 233 -4.58 37.63 23.43
C HIS A 233 -4.55 36.82 24.73
N GLY A 234 -3.60 35.90 24.88
CA GLY A 234 -3.51 35.02 26.04
C GLY A 234 -4.68 34.04 26.14
N LYS A 235 -5.12 33.48 25.00
CA LYS A 235 -6.24 32.52 24.95
C LYS A 235 -5.82 31.17 25.56
N HIS A 236 -6.81 30.39 26.01
CA HIS A 236 -6.62 29.03 26.54
C HIS A 236 -5.67 28.93 27.74
N GLY A 237 -5.62 29.99 28.57
CA GLY A 237 -4.80 30.04 29.77
C GLY A 237 -3.31 30.24 29.50
N ILE A 238 -2.94 30.72 28.30
CA ILE A 238 -1.57 31.03 27.91
C ILE A 238 -1.28 32.50 28.24
N GLY A 239 -0.15 32.78 28.88
CA GLY A 239 0.26 34.15 29.18
C GLY A 239 0.59 34.89 27.89
N LYS A 240 0.38 36.21 27.88
CA LYS A 240 0.71 37.03 26.71
C LYS A 240 2.22 37.00 26.48
N ASP A 241 2.63 36.64 25.26
CA ASP A 241 4.02 36.69 24.83
C ASP A 241 4.10 37.35 23.45
N LYS A 242 4.68 38.55 23.39
CA LYS A 242 4.73 39.34 22.16
C LYS A 242 5.80 38.86 21.19
N GLU A 243 6.82 38.14 21.64
CA GLU A 243 7.90 37.66 20.78
C GLU A 243 7.51 36.37 20.05
N LEU A 244 6.76 35.48 20.73
CA LEU A 244 6.21 34.25 20.13
C LEU A 244 4.93 34.47 19.30
N GLY A 245 4.30 35.64 19.40
CA GLY A 245 3.05 35.99 18.71
C GLY A 245 3.21 36.65 17.34
N CYS A 246 4.43 37.03 16.95
CA CYS A 246 4.71 37.56 15.61
C CYS A 246 5.07 36.41 14.66
N PRO A 247 4.39 36.24 13.52
CA PRO A 247 4.88 35.37 12.46
C PRO A 247 6.23 35.93 11.99
N GLN A 248 7.31 35.14 12.11
CA GLN A 248 8.60 35.44 11.48
C GLN A 248 8.60 34.98 10.02
#